data_AF-A0A9D6CUQ4-F1
#
_entry.id   AF-A0A9D6CUQ4-F1
#
_cell.length_a   1.000
_cell.length_b   1.000
_cell.length_c   1.000
_cell.angle_alpha   90.00
_cell.angle_beta   90.00
_cell.angle_gamma   90.00
#
_symmetry.space_group_name_H-M   'P 1'
#
loop_
_entity.id
_entity.type
_entity.pdbx_description
1 polymer ?
#
loop_
_entity_poly.entity_id
_entity_poly.type
_entity_poly.pdbx_seq_one_letter_code
_entity_poly.pdbx_strand_id
1 'polypeptide(L)'
;MRILGPVCLFLLAPLLAAQEIPLQKFQSSTPQIDLRVYVDIAVDFYIQGDRVRYDAGGTKAPRNDGSAYSAPLPFAAPSQLSVKKMDGRGDIVVIEEPSLSNGWTLKLRISDSKGGEDRYHARITWDGTSSGGGPGPIYGGNYVQISELSATASGTGAARLPARTQGLTQTSVSLTTTGLAIVSFSDSPELRFKGSWRQNGGIIELTLNDVLGTGAGSGSGRIQLSGDRLATMELNGSTPNQGSFQLNFTQRGEYRDFTKPGSPSTPVTPTAPAPPPLSKKGQIISPNPPSIGGTPVTSGDLSGLSQTLRGTGYLEPLNGSEEVVREILVRLDQGGRARFELSGDRSWSILGTWRKVAEDRVEVQIEQLNSAPGAGNGTLLLRVSGNSQPQIRQIEMNVTASRVGALDLRFTGR
;
A
#
# COMPACT_ATOMS: atom_id res chain seq x y z
N MET A 1 -63.70 -15.29 -1.12
CA MET A 1 -62.90 -14.06 -0.95
C MET A 1 -61.65 -14.43 -0.15
N ARG A 2 -60.54 -14.78 -0.83
CA ARG A 2 -59.24 -15.08 -0.21
C ARG A 2 -58.25 -14.06 -0.74
N ILE A 3 -57.61 -13.34 0.18
CA ILE A 3 -56.74 -12.20 -0.07
C ILE A 3 -55.36 -12.74 -0.53
N LEU A 4 -54.97 -12.43 -1.77
CA LEU A 4 -53.59 -12.59 -2.24
C LEU A 4 -52.71 -11.51 -1.59
N GLY A 5 -51.67 -11.93 -0.86
CA GLY A 5 -50.60 -11.05 -0.40
C GLY A 5 -49.59 -10.75 -1.52
N PRO A 6 -48.87 -9.62 -1.47
CA PRO A 6 -47.98 -9.20 -2.53
C PRO A 6 -46.70 -10.05 -2.54
N VAL A 7 -46.40 -10.63 -3.70
CA VAL A 7 -45.12 -11.26 -3.97
C VAL A 7 -44.07 -10.14 -4.09
N CYS A 8 -43.20 -10.05 -3.09
CA CYS A 8 -42.08 -9.14 -3.08
C CYS A 8 -41.02 -9.66 -4.07
N LEU A 9 -40.96 -9.04 -5.25
CA LEU A 9 -39.97 -9.33 -6.29
C LEU A 9 -38.64 -8.69 -5.88
N PHE A 10 -37.78 -9.45 -5.19
CA PHE A 10 -36.40 -9.07 -4.97
C PHE A 10 -35.66 -9.11 -6.31
N LEU A 11 -35.44 -7.93 -6.90
CA LEU A 11 -34.45 -7.73 -7.95
C LEU A 11 -33.06 -7.94 -7.34
N LEU A 12 -32.51 -9.15 -7.46
CA LEU A 12 -31.08 -9.39 -7.28
C LEU A 12 -30.34 -8.68 -8.43
N ALA A 13 -29.74 -7.53 -8.14
CA ALA A 13 -28.68 -7.01 -8.98
C ALA A 13 -27.49 -7.99 -8.88
N PRO A 14 -26.98 -8.56 -9.99
CA PRO A 14 -25.76 -9.36 -9.93
C PRO A 14 -24.60 -8.43 -9.56
N LEU A 15 -24.01 -8.69 -8.40
CA LEU A 15 -22.75 -8.12 -7.95
C LEU A 15 -21.68 -8.47 -9.01
N LEU A 16 -21.28 -7.51 -9.83
CA LEU A 16 -20.17 -7.65 -10.79
C LEU A 16 -18.86 -7.66 -10.00
N ALA A 17 -18.57 -8.76 -9.31
CA ALA A 17 -17.22 -9.05 -8.87
C ALA A 17 -16.31 -9.02 -10.10
N ALA A 18 -15.29 -8.18 -10.11
CA ALA A 18 -14.29 -8.17 -11.18
C ALA A 18 -13.71 -9.58 -11.32
N GLN A 19 -13.90 -10.21 -12.48
CA GLN A 19 -13.55 -11.61 -12.68
C GLN A 19 -12.06 -11.73 -13.00
N GLU A 20 -11.36 -12.64 -12.31
CA GLU A 20 -9.89 -12.79 -12.36
C GLU A 20 -9.48 -14.18 -12.91
N ILE A 21 -8.36 -14.22 -13.64
CA ILE A 21 -7.66 -15.44 -14.02
C ILE A 21 -6.49 -15.65 -13.05
N PRO A 22 -6.48 -16.71 -12.23
CA PRO A 22 -5.36 -16.97 -11.33
C PRO A 22 -4.12 -17.37 -12.15
N LEU A 23 -2.97 -16.80 -11.78
CA LEU A 23 -1.68 -17.15 -12.38
C LEU A 23 -0.85 -18.02 -11.45
N GLN A 24 -0.27 -19.08 -11.99
CA GLN A 24 0.70 -19.91 -11.27
C GLN A 24 2.12 -19.34 -11.46
N LYS A 25 2.86 -19.15 -10.36
CA LYS A 25 4.26 -18.72 -10.45
C LYS A 25 5.14 -19.87 -10.96
N PHE A 26 6.04 -19.60 -11.89
CA PHE A 26 7.07 -20.53 -12.34
C PHE A 26 8.44 -19.84 -12.44
N GLN A 27 9.50 -20.60 -12.69
CA GLN A 27 10.86 -20.08 -12.82
C GLN A 27 11.24 -19.93 -14.29
N SER A 28 11.78 -18.77 -14.65
CA SER A 28 12.28 -18.47 -16.00
C SER A 28 13.41 -17.46 -15.90
N SER A 29 14.42 -17.57 -16.77
CA SER A 29 15.45 -16.55 -16.92
C SER A 29 14.95 -15.30 -17.66
N THR A 30 13.82 -15.43 -18.37
CA THR A 30 13.18 -14.33 -19.10
C THR A 30 11.85 -14.01 -18.43
N PRO A 31 11.61 -12.74 -18.04
CA PRO A 31 10.37 -12.38 -17.38
C PRO A 31 9.23 -12.42 -18.39
N GLN A 32 8.20 -13.18 -18.04
CA GLN A 32 7.09 -13.47 -18.93
C GLN A 32 5.81 -13.86 -18.18
N ILE A 33 4.67 -13.67 -18.84
CA ILE A 33 3.35 -14.20 -18.49
C ILE A 33 2.88 -15.08 -19.64
N ASP A 34 2.48 -16.31 -19.33
CA ASP A 34 1.78 -17.21 -20.24
C ASP A 34 0.28 -17.18 -19.89
N LEU A 35 -0.51 -16.45 -20.68
CA LEU A 35 -1.97 -16.43 -20.57
C LEU A 35 -2.55 -17.59 -21.38
N ARG A 36 -3.15 -18.57 -20.70
CA ARG A 36 -3.72 -19.78 -21.29
C ARG A 36 -5.18 -19.90 -20.90
N VAL A 37 -6.07 -19.75 -21.87
CA VAL A 37 -7.52 -19.63 -21.62
C VAL A 37 -8.31 -20.27 -22.75
N TYR A 38 -9.51 -20.76 -22.43
CA TYR A 38 -10.53 -21.06 -23.43
C TYR A 38 -11.41 -19.83 -23.66
N VAL A 39 -11.63 -19.46 -24.92
CA VAL A 39 -12.45 -18.30 -25.33
C VAL A 39 -13.42 -18.75 -26.42
N ASP A 40 -14.68 -18.30 -26.34
CA ASP A 40 -15.73 -18.60 -27.33
C ASP A 40 -15.79 -17.55 -28.44
N ILE A 41 -16.07 -16.29 -28.11
CA ILE A 41 -16.25 -15.21 -29.12
C ILE A 41 -15.23 -14.10 -28.91
N ALA A 42 -15.35 -13.33 -27.83
CA ALA A 42 -14.45 -12.21 -27.59
C ALA A 42 -14.31 -11.93 -26.10
N VAL A 43 -13.08 -11.73 -25.66
CA VAL A 43 -12.76 -11.38 -24.27
C VAL A 43 -11.63 -10.36 -24.25
N ASP A 44 -11.83 -9.30 -23.47
CA ASP A 44 -10.79 -8.35 -23.11
C ASP A 44 -10.09 -8.80 -21.82
N PHE A 45 -8.77 -8.85 -21.83
CA PHE A 45 -7.94 -9.13 -20.66
C PHE A 45 -7.17 -7.89 -20.24
N TYR A 46 -7.09 -7.65 -18.94
CA TYR A 46 -6.41 -6.53 -18.31
C TYR A 46 -5.32 -7.10 -17.40
N ILE A 47 -4.06 -6.95 -17.80
CA ILE A 47 -2.90 -7.53 -17.14
C ILE A 47 -2.13 -6.41 -16.44
N GLN A 48 -1.96 -6.53 -15.12
CA GLN A 48 -1.24 -5.55 -14.30
C GLN A 48 -0.49 -6.30 -13.20
N GLY A 49 0.84 -6.15 -13.13
CA GLY A 49 1.63 -6.99 -12.23
C GLY A 49 1.49 -8.47 -12.58
N ASP A 50 1.17 -9.29 -11.58
CA ASP A 50 0.84 -10.71 -11.71
C ASP A 50 -0.67 -10.99 -11.72
N ARG A 51 -1.47 -9.96 -11.94
CA ARG A 51 -2.93 -10.06 -11.98
C ARG A 51 -3.44 -10.00 -13.40
N VAL A 52 -4.40 -10.87 -13.70
CA VAL A 52 -5.17 -10.84 -14.95
C VAL A 52 -6.65 -10.76 -14.62
N ARG A 53 -7.28 -9.65 -15.02
CA ARG A 53 -8.74 -9.48 -15.02
C ARG A 53 -9.26 -9.68 -16.43
N TYR A 54 -10.54 -9.95 -16.56
CA TYR A 54 -11.17 -10.01 -17.88
C TYR A 54 -12.56 -9.38 -17.91
N ASP A 55 -12.98 -9.02 -19.11
CA ASP A 55 -14.34 -8.64 -19.47
C ASP A 55 -14.77 -9.46 -20.69
N ALA A 56 -15.77 -10.31 -20.50
CA ALA A 56 -16.30 -11.17 -21.56
C ALA A 56 -17.32 -10.45 -22.46
N GLY A 57 -17.69 -9.21 -22.18
CA GLY A 57 -18.59 -8.43 -23.04
C GLY A 57 -19.96 -9.08 -23.26
N GLY A 58 -20.46 -9.84 -22.27
CA GLY A 58 -21.71 -10.61 -22.36
C GLY A 58 -21.58 -11.98 -23.05
N THR A 59 -20.37 -12.40 -23.42
CA THR A 59 -20.08 -13.76 -23.90
C THR A 59 -19.79 -14.70 -22.73
N LYS A 60 -19.60 -15.99 -23.03
CA LYS A 60 -19.23 -16.98 -22.01
C LYS A 60 -17.88 -16.61 -21.38
N ALA A 61 -17.82 -16.64 -20.05
CA ALA A 61 -16.60 -16.33 -19.31
C ALA A 61 -15.45 -17.28 -19.73
N PRO A 62 -14.22 -16.75 -19.93
CA PRO A 62 -13.07 -17.56 -20.27
C PRO A 62 -12.75 -18.56 -19.17
N ARG A 63 -12.33 -19.77 -19.56
CA ARG A 63 -11.86 -20.79 -18.61
C ARG A 63 -10.34 -20.81 -18.60
N ASN A 64 -9.72 -20.70 -17.43
CA ASN A 64 -8.28 -20.79 -17.27
C ASN A 64 -7.77 -22.20 -17.62
N ASP A 65 -6.68 -22.27 -18.39
CA ASP A 65 -6.00 -23.51 -18.82
C ASP A 65 -4.53 -23.53 -18.36
N GLY A 66 -4.32 -23.17 -17.09
CA GLY A 66 -2.99 -23.15 -16.48
C GLY A 66 -2.18 -21.91 -16.87
N SER A 67 -2.81 -20.73 -16.85
CA SER A 67 -2.09 -19.46 -16.97
C SER A 67 -1.05 -19.31 -15.86
N ALA A 68 0.11 -18.75 -16.22
CA ALA A 68 1.28 -18.74 -15.37
C ALA A 68 2.15 -17.49 -15.58
N TYR A 69 2.99 -17.16 -14.61
CA TYR A 69 3.94 -16.05 -14.71
C TYR A 69 5.28 -16.38 -14.06
N SER A 70 6.36 -15.82 -14.61
CA SER A 70 7.69 -15.91 -14.01
C SER A 70 8.08 -14.64 -13.25
N ALA A 71 7.60 -13.50 -13.73
CA ALA A 71 7.73 -12.20 -13.09
C ALA A 71 6.45 -11.38 -13.31
N PRO A 72 6.08 -10.48 -12.40
CA PRO A 72 4.96 -9.57 -12.60
C PRO A 72 5.29 -8.55 -13.70
N LEU A 73 4.30 -8.14 -14.49
CA LEU A 73 4.42 -7.03 -15.41
C LEU A 73 4.79 -5.75 -14.64
N PRO A 74 5.82 -4.99 -15.05
CA PRO A 74 6.31 -3.86 -14.26
C PRO A 74 5.31 -2.72 -14.21
N PHE A 75 5.26 -2.02 -13.07
CA PHE A 75 4.53 -0.73 -12.92
C PHE A 75 5.34 0.45 -13.48
N ALA A 76 5.89 0.25 -14.68
CA ALA A 76 6.69 1.18 -15.44
C ALA A 76 6.64 0.78 -16.92
N ALA A 77 7.03 1.67 -17.83
CA ALA A 77 7.03 1.37 -19.26
C ALA A 77 8.00 0.21 -19.54
N PRO A 78 7.50 -0.99 -19.90
CA PRO A 78 8.37 -2.13 -20.15
C PRO A 78 9.23 -1.86 -21.39
N SER A 79 10.55 -2.06 -21.27
CA SER A 79 11.41 -2.12 -22.45
C SER A 79 11.11 -3.42 -23.20
N GLN A 80 10.98 -3.33 -24.53
CA GLN A 80 10.72 -4.49 -25.41
C GLN A 80 9.52 -5.36 -25.01
N LEU A 81 8.38 -4.75 -24.67
CA LEU A 81 7.14 -5.52 -24.51
C LEU A 81 6.81 -6.25 -25.82
N SER A 82 6.60 -7.56 -25.72
CA SER A 82 6.22 -8.39 -26.86
C SER A 82 5.10 -9.33 -26.44
N VAL A 83 4.06 -9.38 -27.26
CA VAL A 83 2.94 -10.30 -27.11
C VAL A 83 2.93 -11.22 -28.32
N LYS A 84 3.19 -12.51 -28.08
CA LYS A 84 3.21 -13.54 -29.12
C LYS A 84 2.05 -14.50 -28.91
N LYS A 85 1.26 -14.69 -29.96
CA LYS A 85 0.30 -15.77 -30.05
C LYS A 85 1.06 -17.08 -30.26
N MET A 86 0.93 -18.00 -29.31
CA MET A 86 1.56 -19.32 -29.35
C MET A 86 0.60 -20.37 -29.90
N ASP A 87 -0.69 -20.24 -29.58
CA ASP A 87 -1.75 -21.16 -30.00
C ASP A 87 -3.12 -20.43 -30.06
N GLY A 88 -4.08 -21.04 -30.73
CA GLY A 88 -5.48 -20.61 -30.87
C GLY A 88 -5.87 -20.28 -32.30
N ARG A 89 -7.15 -20.44 -32.61
CA ARG A 89 -7.71 -20.23 -33.96
C ARG A 89 -7.87 -18.75 -34.32
N GLY A 90 -8.48 -17.97 -33.42
CA GLY A 90 -8.77 -16.54 -33.58
C GLY A 90 -7.58 -15.62 -33.32
N ASP A 91 -7.82 -14.32 -33.23
CA ASP A 91 -6.77 -13.31 -33.08
C ASP A 91 -6.47 -12.97 -31.63
N ILE A 92 -5.21 -12.64 -31.35
CA ILE A 92 -4.77 -12.04 -30.08
C ILE A 92 -4.12 -10.71 -30.42
N VAL A 93 -4.75 -9.62 -29.99
CA VAL A 93 -4.30 -8.26 -30.30
C VAL A 93 -4.07 -7.46 -29.03
N VAL A 94 -3.01 -6.64 -29.05
CA VAL A 94 -2.78 -5.63 -28.02
C VAL A 94 -3.71 -4.46 -28.33
N ILE A 95 -4.62 -4.17 -27.41
CA ILE A 95 -5.52 -3.00 -27.51
C ILE A 95 -4.84 -1.78 -26.91
N GLU A 96 -4.13 -1.96 -25.80
CA GLU A 96 -3.45 -0.87 -25.10
C GLU A 96 -2.20 -1.38 -24.38
N GLU A 97 -1.06 -0.73 -24.58
CA GLU A 97 0.17 -1.06 -23.86
C GLU A 97 0.18 -0.45 -22.44
N PRO A 98 0.94 -1.02 -21.49
CA PRO A 98 1.10 -0.43 -20.15
C PRO A 98 1.61 1.00 -20.22
N SER A 99 0.84 1.92 -19.65
CA SER A 99 1.17 3.34 -19.62
C SER A 99 0.77 3.97 -18.30
N LEU A 100 1.28 5.15 -18.00
CA LEU A 100 0.87 5.87 -16.80
C LEU A 100 -0.65 6.15 -16.79
N SER A 101 -1.23 6.50 -17.94
CA SER A 101 -2.65 6.83 -18.09
C SER A 101 -3.59 5.66 -17.80
N ASN A 102 -3.13 4.42 -17.95
CA ASN A 102 -3.91 3.22 -17.64
C ASN A 102 -3.42 2.47 -16.38
N GLY A 103 -2.61 3.14 -15.56
CA GLY A 103 -2.07 2.56 -14.33
C GLY A 103 -1.12 1.38 -14.59
N TRP A 104 -0.41 1.36 -15.71
CA TRP A 104 0.49 0.30 -16.14
C TRP A 104 -0.22 -1.03 -16.42
N THR A 105 -1.39 -0.95 -17.04
CA THR A 105 -2.21 -2.11 -17.42
C THR A 105 -2.02 -2.41 -18.90
N LEU A 106 -1.63 -3.65 -19.24
CA LEU A 106 -1.69 -4.16 -20.61
C LEU A 106 -3.12 -4.63 -20.89
N LYS A 107 -3.76 -4.09 -21.93
CA LYS A 107 -5.05 -4.55 -22.42
C LYS A 107 -4.87 -5.41 -23.67
N LEU A 108 -5.29 -6.67 -23.59
CA LEU A 108 -5.32 -7.62 -24.71
C LEU A 108 -6.76 -7.93 -25.09
N ARG A 109 -7.02 -8.18 -26.37
CA ARG A 109 -8.27 -8.78 -26.83
C ARG A 109 -7.97 -10.11 -27.51
N ILE A 110 -8.71 -11.13 -27.12
CA ILE A 110 -8.80 -12.39 -27.85
C ILE A 110 -10.15 -12.41 -28.55
N SER A 111 -10.17 -12.67 -29.86
CA SER A 111 -11.41 -12.76 -30.64
C SER A 111 -11.41 -13.94 -31.60
N ASP A 112 -12.45 -14.78 -31.51
CA ASP A 112 -12.75 -15.86 -32.43
C ASP A 112 -14.02 -15.53 -33.22
N SER A 113 -13.90 -15.52 -34.55
CA SER A 113 -15.05 -15.31 -35.43
C SER A 113 -15.85 -16.59 -35.68
N LYS A 114 -15.31 -17.76 -35.31
CA LYS A 114 -16.00 -19.04 -35.42
C LYS A 114 -16.58 -19.40 -34.05
N GLY A 115 -17.86 -19.75 -34.01
CA GLY A 115 -18.51 -20.12 -32.76
C GLY A 115 -17.91 -21.38 -32.13
N GLY A 116 -18.06 -21.51 -30.81
CA GLY A 116 -17.53 -22.60 -30.01
C GLY A 116 -16.17 -22.26 -29.40
N GLU A 117 -15.98 -22.66 -28.14
CA GLU A 117 -14.74 -22.42 -27.40
C GLU A 117 -13.53 -23.07 -28.07
N ASP A 118 -12.43 -22.31 -28.13
CA ASP A 118 -11.10 -22.81 -28.48
C ASP A 118 -10.07 -22.40 -27.43
N ARG A 119 -8.93 -23.10 -27.41
CA ARG A 119 -7.82 -22.82 -26.50
C ARG A 119 -6.91 -21.75 -27.11
N TYR A 120 -6.59 -20.74 -26.32
CA TYR A 120 -5.68 -19.68 -26.67
C TYR A 120 -4.48 -19.66 -25.72
N HIS A 121 -3.29 -19.39 -26.29
CA HIS A 121 -2.08 -19.15 -25.51
C HIS A 121 -1.38 -17.89 -26.01
N ALA A 122 -1.40 -16.84 -25.20
CA ALA A 122 -0.56 -15.65 -25.39
C ALA A 122 0.67 -15.72 -24.48
N ARG A 123 1.84 -15.48 -25.04
CA ARG A 123 3.08 -15.26 -24.30
C ARG A 123 3.41 -13.77 -24.31
N ILE A 124 3.40 -13.16 -23.14
CA ILE A 124 3.79 -11.78 -22.92
C ILE A 124 5.20 -11.79 -22.32
N THR A 125 6.15 -11.14 -22.97
CA THR A 125 7.54 -11.00 -22.52
C THR A 125 7.94 -9.53 -22.50
N TRP A 126 8.87 -9.18 -21.64
CA TRP A 126 9.50 -7.87 -21.63
C TRP A 126 10.97 -8.03 -21.27
N ASP A 127 11.78 -7.01 -21.53
CA ASP A 127 13.09 -6.94 -20.93
C ASP A 127 12.92 -6.63 -19.45
N GLY A 128 13.37 -7.55 -18.61
CA GLY A 128 13.46 -7.28 -17.19
C GLY A 128 14.40 -6.11 -16.99
N THR A 129 13.89 -4.97 -16.51
CA THR A 129 14.71 -4.08 -15.69
C THR A 129 15.04 -4.85 -14.41
N SER A 130 15.99 -5.78 -14.50
CA SER A 130 16.69 -6.46 -13.40
C SER A 130 15.93 -6.44 -12.07
N SER A 131 14.80 -7.14 -12.00
CA SER A 131 14.16 -7.49 -10.74
C SER A 131 14.31 -9.00 -10.53
N GLY A 132 15.51 -9.37 -10.07
CA GLY A 132 15.79 -10.57 -9.25
C GLY A 132 15.28 -11.92 -9.75
N GLY A 133 15.98 -12.53 -10.72
CA GLY A 133 15.69 -13.90 -11.15
C GLY A 133 16.77 -14.55 -12.02
N GLY A 134 18.03 -14.53 -11.59
CA GLY A 134 19.10 -15.30 -12.26
C GLY A 134 20.47 -15.08 -11.62
N PRO A 135 21.29 -16.14 -11.45
CA PRO A 135 22.61 -16.03 -10.83
C PRO A 135 23.60 -15.41 -11.82
N GLY A 136 23.77 -14.09 -11.74
CA GLY A 136 24.85 -13.34 -12.40
C GLY A 136 26.08 -13.21 -11.50
N PRO A 137 27.29 -13.06 -12.08
CA PRO A 137 28.56 -13.28 -11.39
C PRO A 137 28.79 -12.29 -10.24
N ILE A 138 29.22 -12.84 -9.11
CA ILE A 138 29.54 -12.16 -7.87
C ILE A 138 30.75 -11.23 -8.09
N TYR A 139 30.50 -9.93 -8.12
CA TYR A 139 31.53 -8.91 -7.91
C TYR A 139 31.43 -8.38 -6.47
N GLY A 140 32.19 -9.01 -5.56
CA GLY A 140 33.01 -8.40 -4.50
C GLY A 140 32.51 -7.27 -3.59
N GLY A 141 31.23 -6.93 -3.53
CA GLY A 141 30.67 -5.97 -2.57
C GLY A 141 29.38 -6.53 -1.98
N ASN A 142 29.29 -6.60 -0.65
CA ASN A 142 28.08 -7.02 0.08
C ASN A 142 26.97 -5.97 -0.08
N TYR A 143 26.38 -5.89 -1.25
CA TYR A 143 25.15 -5.12 -1.48
C TYR A 143 23.96 -6.03 -1.25
N VAL A 144 23.15 -5.72 -0.24
CA VAL A 144 21.89 -6.41 0.05
C VAL A 144 20.99 -6.25 -1.17
N GLN A 145 20.68 -7.35 -1.88
CA GLN A 145 19.63 -7.33 -2.89
C GLN A 145 18.28 -7.22 -2.18
N ILE A 146 17.54 -6.16 -2.48
CA ILE A 146 16.27 -5.87 -1.83
C ILE A 146 15.18 -6.42 -2.74
N SER A 147 14.40 -7.37 -2.25
CA SER A 147 13.20 -7.85 -2.94
C SER A 147 11.98 -6.99 -2.60
N GLU A 148 11.94 -6.48 -1.36
CA GLU A 148 10.90 -5.63 -0.81
C GLU A 148 11.55 -4.79 0.31
N LEU A 149 11.17 -3.52 0.42
CA LEU A 149 11.64 -2.63 1.50
C LEU A 149 10.45 -1.86 2.04
N SER A 150 10.13 -2.06 3.32
CA SER A 150 9.32 -1.11 4.07
C SER A 150 10.24 -0.46 5.10
N ALA A 151 10.58 0.81 4.86
CA ALA A 151 11.47 1.56 5.72
C ALA A 151 10.79 2.86 6.17
N THR A 152 10.95 3.17 7.44
CA THR A 152 10.70 4.50 7.99
C THR A 152 12.04 5.13 8.31
N ALA A 153 12.18 6.42 8.01
CA ALA A 153 13.39 7.16 8.32
C ALA A 153 13.02 8.52 8.88
N SER A 154 13.62 8.85 10.02
CA SER A 154 13.62 10.19 10.57
C SER A 154 14.82 10.95 10.00
N GLY A 155 14.60 12.14 9.47
CA GLY A 155 15.63 12.98 8.88
C GLY A 155 15.05 14.34 8.51
N THR A 156 15.90 15.34 8.34
CA THR A 156 15.46 16.70 7.99
C THR A 156 15.49 16.90 6.48
N GLY A 157 14.33 17.06 5.86
CA GLY A 157 14.15 17.49 4.48
C GLY A 157 13.31 18.77 4.39
N ALA A 158 13.24 19.39 3.21
CA ALA A 158 12.40 20.57 3.01
C ALA A 158 11.73 20.50 1.63
N ALA A 159 10.41 20.41 1.58
CA ALA A 159 9.67 20.54 0.33
C ALA A 159 9.56 22.01 -0.05
N ARG A 160 10.19 22.43 -1.14
CA ARG A 160 9.90 23.71 -1.79
C ARG A 160 8.66 23.51 -2.65
N LEU A 161 7.59 24.24 -2.35
CA LEU A 161 6.35 24.30 -3.13
C LEU A 161 6.12 25.78 -3.51
N PRO A 162 5.37 26.09 -4.58
CA PRO A 162 5.17 27.46 -5.06
C PRO A 162 4.67 28.42 -4.00
N ALA A 163 3.82 27.94 -3.10
CA ALA A 163 3.21 28.76 -2.06
C ALA A 163 3.97 28.72 -0.71
N ARG A 164 4.84 27.73 -0.48
CA ARG A 164 5.51 27.54 0.82
C ARG A 164 6.71 26.63 0.75
N THR A 165 7.68 26.84 1.64
CA THR A 165 8.67 25.82 1.99
C THR A 165 8.20 25.09 3.24
N GLN A 166 8.12 23.77 3.19
CA GLN A 166 7.65 22.93 4.30
C GLN A 166 8.78 22.04 4.79
N GLY A 167 9.13 22.15 6.07
CA GLY A 167 10.08 21.24 6.70
C GLY A 167 9.46 19.86 6.87
N LEU A 168 10.23 18.81 6.55
CA LEU A 168 9.85 17.42 6.70
C LEU A 168 10.84 16.76 7.66
N THR A 169 10.35 16.07 8.67
CA THR A 169 11.17 15.46 9.72
C THR A 169 11.12 13.95 9.72
N GLN A 170 10.10 13.38 9.09
CA GLN A 170 9.95 11.93 8.96
C GLN A 170 9.38 11.55 7.60
N THR A 171 10.04 10.56 7.00
CA THR A 171 9.63 9.95 5.74
C THR A 171 9.41 8.45 5.94
N SER A 172 8.58 7.88 5.08
CA SER A 172 8.56 6.45 4.89
C SER A 172 8.50 6.09 3.43
N VAL A 173 9.27 5.07 3.11
CA VAL A 173 9.42 4.48 1.79
C VAL A 173 8.90 3.05 1.86
N SER A 174 8.02 2.70 0.93
CA SER A 174 7.61 1.33 0.65
C SER A 174 7.99 0.99 -0.79
N LEU A 175 8.80 -0.04 -0.97
CA LEU A 175 9.26 -0.57 -2.25
C LEU A 175 8.79 -2.01 -2.37
N THR A 176 7.95 -2.30 -3.35
CA THR A 176 7.38 -3.64 -3.53
C THR A 176 8.18 -4.47 -4.53
N THR A 177 8.03 -5.80 -4.48
CA THR A 177 8.60 -6.76 -5.45
C THR A 177 8.14 -6.51 -6.89
N THR A 178 7.02 -5.83 -7.08
CA THR A 178 6.48 -5.47 -8.40
C THR A 178 7.11 -4.21 -8.99
N GLY A 179 8.07 -3.61 -8.27
CA GLY A 179 8.73 -2.39 -8.67
C GLY A 179 7.96 -1.11 -8.30
N LEU A 180 6.89 -1.19 -7.50
CA LEU A 180 6.15 -0.01 -7.04
C LEU A 180 6.90 0.67 -5.89
N ALA A 181 7.10 1.98 -6.00
CA ALA A 181 7.64 2.83 -4.95
C ALA A 181 6.54 3.75 -4.41
N ILE A 182 6.40 3.81 -3.09
CA ILE A 182 5.54 4.75 -2.39
C ILE A 182 6.39 5.50 -1.37
N VAL A 183 6.41 6.82 -1.43
CA VAL A 183 7.05 7.67 -0.43
C VAL A 183 6.02 8.60 0.20
N SER A 184 6.02 8.68 1.52
CA SER A 184 5.09 9.48 2.33
C SER A 184 5.83 10.21 3.45
N PHE A 185 5.25 11.29 3.98
CA PHE A 185 5.83 12.07 5.08
C PHE A 185 4.84 12.19 6.24
N SER A 186 5.34 12.11 7.47
CA SER A 186 4.48 12.20 8.65
C SER A 186 3.91 13.62 8.81
N ASP A 187 4.76 14.63 8.65
CA ASP A 187 4.47 16.05 8.86
C ASP A 187 3.70 16.69 7.70
N SER A 188 3.53 15.95 6.62
CA SER A 188 2.92 16.45 5.38
C SER A 188 2.26 15.29 4.64
N PRO A 189 1.16 14.74 5.18
CA PRO A 189 0.46 13.58 4.61
C PRO A 189 -0.07 13.82 3.19
N GLU A 190 -0.26 15.08 2.81
CA GLU A 190 -0.57 15.55 1.45
C GLU A 190 0.58 15.34 0.47
N LEU A 191 1.82 15.27 0.97
CA LEU A 191 3.00 14.98 0.16
C LEU A 191 3.16 13.47 0.05
N ARG A 192 2.66 12.92 -1.07
CA ARG A 192 2.85 11.51 -1.42
C ARG A 192 3.42 11.40 -2.80
N PHE A 193 4.33 10.44 -2.92
CA PHE A 193 4.95 10.09 -4.18
C PHE A 193 4.68 8.63 -4.48
N LYS A 194 4.19 8.36 -5.68
CA LYS A 194 4.06 7.01 -6.22
C LYS A 194 4.88 6.93 -7.50
N GLY A 195 5.58 5.82 -7.67
CA GLY A 195 6.55 5.68 -8.73
C GLY A 195 6.98 4.24 -8.94
N SER A 196 8.01 4.07 -9.74
CA SER A 196 8.75 2.83 -9.84
C SER A 196 10.11 2.93 -9.16
N TRP A 197 10.73 1.79 -8.85
CA TRP A 197 12.10 1.75 -8.35
C TRP A 197 12.93 0.66 -9.03
N ARG A 198 14.24 0.85 -9.01
CA ARG A 198 15.24 -0.14 -9.43
C ARG A 198 16.46 -0.07 -8.53
N GLN A 199 17.16 -1.17 -8.35
CA GLN A 199 18.41 -1.19 -7.58
C GLN A 199 19.61 -1.25 -8.52
N ASN A 200 20.58 -0.36 -8.32
CA ASN A 200 21.84 -0.31 -9.05
C ASN A 200 23.00 -0.09 -8.06
N GLY A 201 23.78 -1.14 -7.78
CA GLY A 201 25.01 -1.02 -6.97
C GLY A 201 24.79 -0.44 -5.57
N GLY A 202 23.86 -1.00 -4.79
CA GLY A 202 23.54 -0.54 -3.43
C GLY A 202 22.71 0.74 -3.34
N ILE A 203 22.49 1.41 -4.47
CA ILE A 203 21.64 2.58 -4.58
C ILE A 203 20.31 2.13 -5.18
N ILE A 204 19.22 2.57 -4.59
CA ILE A 204 17.87 2.40 -5.13
C ILE A 204 17.54 3.68 -5.87
N GLU A 205 17.32 3.58 -7.17
CA GLU A 205 16.83 4.69 -7.98
C GLU A 205 15.32 4.65 -8.04
N LEU A 206 14.69 5.80 -7.80
CA LEU A 206 13.25 5.99 -7.85
C LEU A 206 12.90 6.81 -9.09
N THR A 207 11.82 6.43 -9.75
CA THR A 207 11.17 7.23 -10.80
C THR A 207 9.77 7.55 -10.31
N LEU A 208 9.52 8.79 -9.91
CA LEU A 208 8.25 9.24 -9.35
C LEU A 208 7.35 9.72 -10.49
N ASN A 209 6.14 9.17 -10.58
CA ASN A 209 5.21 9.45 -11.69
C ASN A 209 3.86 10.01 -11.21
N ASP A 210 3.66 10.04 -9.90
CA ASP A 210 2.54 10.72 -9.26
C ASP A 210 3.09 11.40 -8.01
N VAL A 211 2.89 12.71 -7.98
CA VAL A 211 3.38 13.62 -6.97
C VAL A 211 2.14 14.35 -6.46
N LEU A 212 1.91 14.30 -5.15
CA LEU A 212 0.87 15.06 -4.42
C LEU A 212 -0.56 14.52 -4.49
N GLY A 213 -0.76 13.24 -4.83
CA GLY A 213 -2.12 12.65 -4.86
C GLY A 213 -3.07 13.31 -5.86
N THR A 214 -2.51 14.09 -6.79
CA THR A 214 -3.23 14.81 -7.84
C THR A 214 -3.17 14.08 -9.19
N GLY A 215 -2.34 13.03 -9.31
CA GLY A 215 -2.18 12.26 -10.54
C GLY A 215 -1.33 12.93 -11.63
N ALA A 216 -0.75 14.11 -11.37
CA ALA A 216 0.07 14.84 -12.34
C ALA A 216 1.36 15.38 -11.72
N GLY A 217 2.47 14.65 -11.91
CA GLY A 217 3.80 15.11 -11.54
C GLY A 217 4.88 14.09 -11.87
N SER A 218 6.11 14.55 -12.05
CA SER A 218 7.25 13.68 -12.35
C SER A 218 8.42 14.00 -11.42
N GLY A 219 9.20 12.99 -11.11
CA GLY A 219 10.38 13.15 -10.29
C GLY A 219 11.30 11.95 -10.36
N SER A 220 12.45 12.09 -9.73
CA SER A 220 13.42 11.02 -9.56
C SER A 220 13.95 11.07 -8.15
N GLY A 221 14.47 9.94 -7.70
CA GLY A 221 15.06 9.84 -6.38
C GLY A 221 16.17 8.84 -6.30
N ARG A 222 16.94 8.95 -5.23
CA ARG A 222 17.95 7.99 -4.84
C ARG A 222 17.78 7.67 -3.38
N ILE A 223 17.76 6.41 -3.03
CA ILE A 223 17.84 5.94 -1.66
C ILE A 223 19.12 5.13 -1.53
N GLN A 224 19.92 5.47 -0.53
CA GLN A 224 21.05 4.66 -0.13
C GLN A 224 20.72 3.99 1.19
N LEU A 225 20.93 2.68 1.25
CA LEU A 225 20.81 1.94 2.49
C LEU A 225 22.17 1.78 3.18
N SER A 226 22.14 1.71 4.51
CA SER A 226 23.23 1.21 5.33
C SER A 226 22.71 -0.05 6.04
N GLY A 227 23.06 -1.23 5.52
CA GLY A 227 22.45 -2.49 5.94
C GLY A 227 20.98 -2.59 5.48
N ASP A 228 20.07 -2.81 6.43
CA ASP A 228 18.62 -2.89 6.25
C ASP A 228 17.90 -1.54 6.48
N ARG A 229 18.66 -0.46 6.71
CA ARG A 229 18.13 0.85 7.07
C ARG A 229 18.39 1.91 6.01
N LEU A 230 17.46 2.87 5.90
CA LEU A 230 17.60 4.01 5.02
C LEU A 230 18.63 4.99 5.60
N ALA A 231 19.76 5.18 4.90
CA ALA A 231 20.83 6.08 5.32
C ALA A 231 20.61 7.50 4.76
N THR A 232 20.41 7.58 3.45
CA THR A 232 20.11 8.83 2.74
C THR A 232 18.99 8.62 1.74
N MET A 233 18.20 9.66 1.53
CA MET A 233 17.23 9.71 0.44
C MET A 233 17.22 11.11 -0.17
N GLU A 234 17.38 11.17 -1.48
CA GLU A 234 17.22 12.38 -2.26
C GLU A 234 16.04 12.20 -3.19
N LEU A 235 15.14 13.17 -3.27
CA LEU A 235 14.01 13.19 -4.20
C LEU A 235 13.96 14.55 -4.87
N ASN A 236 13.86 14.58 -6.19
CA ASN A 236 13.73 15.81 -6.96
C ASN A 236 12.59 15.63 -7.96
N GLY A 237 11.83 16.67 -8.23
CA GLY A 237 10.82 16.59 -9.28
C GLY A 237 10.05 17.88 -9.47
N SER A 238 9.01 17.79 -10.27
CA SER A 238 8.14 18.90 -10.60
C SER A 238 6.71 18.44 -10.84
N THR A 239 5.78 19.35 -10.60
CA THR A 239 4.39 19.20 -11.05
C THR A 239 4.04 20.35 -11.98
N PRO A 240 3.19 20.13 -12.99
CA PRO A 240 2.83 21.17 -13.96
C PRO A 240 2.26 22.46 -13.33
N ASN A 241 1.59 22.34 -12.18
CA ASN A 241 0.87 23.45 -11.54
C ASN A 241 1.34 23.77 -10.11
N GLN A 242 2.20 22.94 -9.52
CA GLN A 242 2.63 23.08 -8.12
C GLN A 242 4.16 23.08 -8.00
N GLY A 243 4.88 23.52 -9.04
CA GLY A 243 6.31 23.85 -9.00
C GLY A 243 7.25 22.67 -8.88
N SER A 244 8.53 22.96 -8.59
CA SER A 244 9.56 21.96 -8.36
C SER A 244 9.77 21.70 -6.87
N PHE A 245 10.01 20.44 -6.54
CA PHE A 245 10.38 20.01 -5.19
C PHE A 245 11.79 19.39 -5.20
N GLN A 246 12.51 19.59 -4.11
CA GLN A 246 13.79 18.95 -3.83
C GLN A 246 13.81 18.57 -2.36
N LEU A 247 13.98 17.29 -2.08
CA LEU A 247 13.96 16.72 -0.74
C LEU A 247 15.28 16.00 -0.53
N ASN A 248 15.98 16.35 0.53
CA ASN A 248 17.18 15.63 0.95
C ASN A 248 16.93 15.16 2.38
N PHE A 249 17.00 13.87 2.60
CA PHE A 249 16.90 13.24 3.90
C PHE A 249 18.24 12.59 4.21
N THR A 250 18.77 12.96 5.37
CA THR A 250 19.95 12.31 5.94
C THR A 250 19.59 11.95 7.37
N GLN A 251 19.77 10.68 7.74
CA GLN A 251 19.62 10.28 9.13
C GLN A 251 20.79 10.87 9.94
N ARG A 252 20.53 11.74 10.93
CA ARG A 252 21.54 12.19 11.93
C ARG A 252 21.55 11.21 13.12
N GLY A 253 22.75 10.83 13.59
CA GLY A 253 23.10 9.74 14.55
C GLY A 253 22.38 9.73 15.91
N GLU A 254 22.63 8.84 16.87
CA GLU A 254 23.76 7.96 17.20
C GLU A 254 23.33 6.50 17.38
N TYR A 255 24.25 5.56 17.14
CA TYR A 255 24.03 4.13 17.36
C TYR A 255 24.43 3.72 18.78
N ARG A 256 23.46 3.29 19.60
CA ARG A 256 23.74 2.40 20.73
C ARG A 256 23.48 0.95 20.30
N ASP A 257 24.55 0.19 20.27
CA ASP A 257 24.52 -1.27 20.09
C ASP A 257 23.95 -1.91 21.37
N PHE A 258 22.72 -2.45 21.30
CA PHE A 258 22.14 -3.24 22.39
C PHE A 258 22.39 -4.74 22.24
N THR A 259 23.17 -5.16 21.24
CA THR A 259 23.52 -6.57 20.97
C THR A 259 24.87 -6.99 21.53
N LYS A 260 25.64 -6.07 22.11
CA LYS A 260 26.78 -6.39 22.98
C LYS A 260 26.39 -6.27 24.46
N PRO A 261 26.65 -7.28 25.31
CA PRO A 261 26.57 -7.11 26.76
C PRO A 261 27.67 -6.15 27.20
N GLY A 262 27.29 -4.90 27.48
CA GLY A 262 28.15 -3.91 28.11
C GLY A 262 28.35 -4.26 29.59
N SER A 263 29.61 -4.23 30.04
CA SER A 263 30.01 -4.35 31.44
C SER A 263 29.28 -3.33 32.33
N PRO A 264 29.02 -3.64 33.61
CA PRO A 264 28.19 -2.82 34.47
C PRO A 264 28.83 -1.45 34.74
N SER A 265 28.17 -0.39 34.27
CA SER A 265 28.39 0.95 34.78
C SER A 265 27.90 1.03 36.23
N THR A 266 28.78 1.46 37.14
CA THR A 266 28.46 1.78 38.54
C THR A 266 27.21 2.67 38.65
N PRO A 267 26.30 2.41 39.59
CA PRO A 267 25.11 3.24 39.77
C PRO A 267 25.53 4.65 40.22
N VAL A 268 25.20 5.66 39.41
CA VAL A 268 25.23 7.05 39.86
C VAL A 268 23.91 7.29 40.58
N THR A 269 23.98 7.55 41.89
CA THR A 269 22.84 7.93 42.73
C THR A 269 22.20 9.22 42.18
N PRO A 270 20.90 9.22 41.82
CA PRO A 270 20.20 10.45 41.50
C PRO A 270 19.87 11.19 42.79
N THR A 271 20.47 12.36 42.98
CA THR A 271 20.04 13.35 43.98
C THR A 271 18.65 13.88 43.58
N ALA A 272 17.66 13.64 44.42
CA ALA A 272 16.28 14.11 44.21
C ALA A 272 16.21 15.65 44.23
N PRO A 273 15.51 16.30 43.28
CA PRO A 273 15.13 17.69 43.45
C PRO A 273 13.98 17.82 44.45
N ALA A 274 14.05 18.83 45.31
CA ALA A 274 13.05 19.15 46.33
C ALA A 274 11.67 19.50 45.72
N PRO A 275 10.55 19.13 46.37
CA PRO A 275 9.22 19.48 45.88
C PRO A 275 8.90 20.97 46.09
N PRO A 276 8.27 21.67 45.13
CA PRO A 276 7.74 23.02 45.34
C PRO A 276 6.42 22.99 46.14
N PRO A 277 6.08 24.07 46.88
CA PRO A 277 4.93 24.12 47.76
C PRO A 277 3.60 24.25 47.01
N LEU A 278 2.57 23.57 47.55
CA LEU A 278 1.18 23.63 47.14
C LEU A 278 0.55 25.00 47.44
N SER A 279 -0.08 25.60 46.43
CA SER A 279 -1.07 26.68 46.62
C SER A 279 -2.39 26.34 45.91
N LYS A 280 -3.47 26.29 46.70
CA LYS A 280 -4.88 26.14 46.29
C LYS A 280 -5.46 27.47 45.81
N LYS A 281 -6.20 27.46 44.69
CA LYS A 281 -7.61 27.94 44.51
C LYS A 281 -7.90 28.31 43.05
N GLY A 282 -9.12 28.02 42.58
CA GLY A 282 -9.80 28.82 41.57
C GLY A 282 -10.32 28.04 40.37
N GLN A 283 -11.57 27.59 40.46
CA GLN A 283 -12.35 26.82 39.47
C GLN A 283 -13.18 27.78 38.59
N ILE A 284 -13.18 27.62 37.27
CA ILE A 284 -14.32 27.94 36.37
C ILE A 284 -14.33 26.88 35.25
N ILE A 285 -15.46 26.19 35.08
CA ILE A 285 -15.67 25.08 34.15
C ILE A 285 -16.55 25.57 32.99
N SER A 286 -16.18 25.22 31.76
CA SER A 286 -17.09 25.11 30.62
C SER A 286 -16.87 23.75 29.93
N PRO A 287 -17.91 23.16 29.29
CA PRO A 287 -18.04 21.72 29.19
C PRO A 287 -17.20 21.12 28.06
N ASN A 288 -16.36 20.14 28.42
CA ASN A 288 -15.71 19.22 27.51
C ASN A 288 -16.68 18.05 27.18
N PRO A 289 -16.63 17.49 25.96
CA PRO A 289 -17.37 16.27 25.60
C PRO A 289 -16.88 15.06 26.42
N PRO A 290 -17.69 14.00 26.56
CA PRO A 290 -17.48 12.96 27.57
C PRO A 290 -16.17 12.18 27.36
N SER A 291 -15.30 12.24 28.37
CA SER A 291 -14.11 11.39 28.51
C SER A 291 -14.51 10.01 29.01
N ILE A 292 -14.24 8.96 28.24
CA ILE A 292 -14.42 7.56 28.65
C ILE A 292 -13.24 7.16 29.53
N GLY A 293 -13.46 7.16 30.85
CA GLY A 293 -12.48 6.77 31.86
C GLY A 293 -12.32 5.24 31.96
N GLY A 294 -11.12 4.77 31.66
CA GLY A 294 -10.65 3.42 31.95
C GLY A 294 -9.14 3.47 32.20
N THR A 295 -8.66 2.77 33.22
CA THR A 295 -7.24 2.68 33.57
C THR A 295 -6.44 1.99 32.44
N PRO A 296 -5.32 2.57 31.96
CA PRO A 296 -4.53 1.98 30.89
C PRO A 296 -3.86 0.69 31.36
N VAL A 297 -4.04 -0.39 30.59
CA VAL A 297 -3.39 -1.68 30.82
C VAL A 297 -1.97 -1.62 30.24
N THR A 298 -0.97 -1.75 31.11
CA THR A 298 0.46 -1.89 30.75
C THR A 298 0.77 -3.33 30.35
N SER A 299 0.58 -3.69 29.08
CA SER A 299 1.23 -4.87 28.49
C SER A 299 1.54 -4.62 27.01
N GLY A 300 2.77 -4.88 26.58
CA GLY A 300 3.24 -4.81 25.19
C GLY A 300 3.21 -3.40 24.57
N ASP A 301 4.36 -2.74 24.52
CA ASP A 301 4.50 -1.46 23.83
C ASP A 301 4.28 -1.67 22.33
N LEU A 302 3.06 -1.40 21.86
CA LEU A 302 2.72 -1.40 20.43
C LEU A 302 3.25 -0.15 19.72
N SER A 303 3.96 0.72 20.44
CA SER A 303 4.54 1.91 19.86
C SER A 303 5.62 1.57 18.84
N GLY A 304 5.55 2.20 17.67
CA GLY A 304 6.42 1.88 16.54
C GLY A 304 5.95 0.68 15.72
N LEU A 305 4.80 0.06 16.03
CA LEU A 305 4.23 -0.97 15.16
C LEU A 305 3.98 -0.39 13.77
N SER A 306 4.61 -0.97 12.77
CA SER A 306 4.41 -0.65 11.36
C SER A 306 4.26 -1.97 10.59
N GLN A 307 3.06 -2.25 10.11
CA GLN A 307 2.76 -3.52 9.44
C GLN A 307 1.92 -3.28 8.19
N THR A 308 2.33 -3.93 7.11
CA THR A 308 1.53 -4.04 5.89
C THR A 308 0.72 -5.32 5.95
N LEU A 309 -0.59 -5.20 5.79
CA LEU A 309 -1.52 -6.32 5.73
C LEU A 309 -2.03 -6.45 4.32
N ARG A 310 -1.93 -7.67 3.77
CA ARG A 310 -2.52 -8.01 2.48
C ARG A 310 -3.74 -8.89 2.71
N GLY A 311 -4.82 -8.57 2.02
CA GLY A 311 -6.13 -9.16 2.28
C GLY A 311 -7.18 -8.55 1.36
N THR A 312 -8.43 -8.89 1.60
CA THR A 312 -9.55 -8.23 0.93
C THR A 312 -10.38 -7.56 2.00
N GLY A 313 -10.59 -6.28 1.84
CA GLY A 313 -11.60 -5.55 2.58
C GLY A 313 -12.43 -4.71 1.63
N TYR A 314 -13.56 -4.27 2.14
CA TYR A 314 -14.51 -3.45 1.41
C TYR A 314 -14.61 -2.11 2.12
N LEU A 315 -14.75 -1.07 1.31
CA LEU A 315 -14.95 0.30 1.75
C LEU A 315 -16.20 0.79 1.02
N GLU A 316 -17.23 1.16 1.77
CA GLU A 316 -18.47 1.67 1.19
C GLU A 316 -18.57 3.19 1.50
N PRO A 317 -18.23 4.08 0.56
CA PRO A 317 -18.44 5.52 0.70
C PRO A 317 -19.93 5.88 0.55
N LEU A 318 -20.32 7.11 0.91
CA LEU A 318 -21.73 7.58 0.83
C LEU A 318 -22.41 7.44 -0.53
N ASN A 319 -21.62 7.40 -1.60
CA ASN A 319 -22.16 7.23 -2.94
C ASN A 319 -22.66 5.79 -3.19
N GLY A 320 -22.54 4.89 -2.21
CA GLY A 320 -22.96 3.50 -2.28
C GLY A 320 -22.08 2.63 -3.17
N SER A 321 -20.92 3.13 -3.63
CA SER A 321 -20.01 2.34 -4.46
C SER A 321 -19.05 1.55 -3.58
N GLU A 322 -19.23 0.24 -3.48
CA GLU A 322 -18.27 -0.62 -2.79
C GLU A 322 -16.90 -0.55 -3.49
N GLU A 323 -15.88 -0.12 -2.74
CA GLU A 323 -14.49 -0.07 -3.18
C GLU A 323 -13.70 -1.20 -2.53
N VAL A 324 -12.91 -1.93 -3.33
CA VAL A 324 -12.12 -3.04 -2.81
C VAL A 324 -10.79 -2.52 -2.27
N VAL A 325 -10.54 -2.71 -0.99
CA VAL A 325 -9.25 -2.50 -0.31
C VAL A 325 -8.46 -3.80 -0.34
N ARG A 326 -7.20 -3.74 -0.76
CA ARG A 326 -6.34 -4.92 -0.99
C ARG A 326 -5.11 -4.95 -0.11
N GLU A 327 -4.66 -3.78 0.30
CA GLU A 327 -3.53 -3.63 1.18
C GLU A 327 -3.81 -2.53 2.20
N ILE A 328 -3.44 -2.77 3.45
CA ILE A 328 -3.49 -1.75 4.51
C ILE A 328 -2.14 -1.69 5.18
N LEU A 329 -1.49 -0.53 5.10
CA LEU A 329 -0.33 -0.23 5.93
C LEU A 329 -0.81 0.47 7.21
N VAL A 330 -0.56 -0.18 8.34
CA VAL A 330 -0.90 0.31 9.68
C VAL A 330 0.34 0.83 10.36
N ARG A 331 0.25 2.00 10.98
CA ARG A 331 1.28 2.56 11.86
C ARG A 331 0.69 3.05 13.17
N LEU A 332 1.23 2.57 14.29
CA LEU A 332 0.91 3.02 15.64
C LEU A 332 2.16 3.66 16.24
N ASP A 333 2.11 4.94 16.57
CA ASP A 333 3.26 5.66 17.15
C ASP A 333 3.23 5.69 18.69
N GLN A 334 4.34 6.14 19.30
CA GLN A 334 4.45 6.25 20.77
C GLN A 334 3.63 7.43 21.34
N GLY A 335 3.24 8.38 20.51
CA GLY A 335 2.38 9.49 20.88
C GLY A 335 0.89 9.14 20.90
N GLY A 336 0.55 7.86 20.71
CA GLY A 336 -0.83 7.40 20.63
C GLY A 336 -1.53 7.80 19.33
N ARG A 337 -0.81 8.13 18.25
CA ARG A 337 -1.38 8.36 16.90
C ARG A 337 -1.38 7.09 16.09
N ALA A 338 -2.46 6.91 15.34
CA ALA A 338 -2.62 5.83 14.40
C ALA A 338 -2.76 6.37 12.98
N ARG A 339 -2.14 5.69 12.02
CA ARG A 339 -2.24 5.99 10.60
C ARG A 339 -2.50 4.71 9.82
N PHE A 340 -3.46 4.78 8.90
CA PHE A 340 -3.81 3.69 8.00
C PHE A 340 -3.73 4.18 6.57
N GLU A 341 -2.97 3.48 5.75
CA GLU A 341 -2.92 3.69 4.30
C GLU A 341 -3.54 2.50 3.61
N LEU A 342 -4.70 2.71 3.00
CA LEU A 342 -5.44 1.69 2.31
C LEU A 342 -5.14 1.83 0.82
N SER A 343 -4.74 0.74 0.18
CA SER A 343 -4.55 0.65 -1.26
C SER A 343 -5.50 -0.37 -1.84
N GLY A 344 -6.21 0.02 -2.89
CA GLY A 344 -7.30 -0.73 -3.47
C GLY A 344 -7.63 -0.23 -4.87
N ASP A 345 -8.92 -0.12 -5.18
CA ASP A 345 -9.38 0.60 -6.38
C ASP A 345 -9.06 2.09 -6.29
N ARG A 346 -9.00 2.63 -5.06
CA ARG A 346 -8.48 3.95 -4.73
C ARG A 346 -7.53 3.86 -3.53
N SER A 347 -6.80 4.94 -3.31
CA SER A 347 -5.96 5.08 -2.11
C SER A 347 -6.69 5.92 -1.08
N TRP A 348 -6.67 5.46 0.18
CA TRP A 348 -7.27 6.16 1.31
C TRP A 348 -6.29 6.33 2.45
N SER A 349 -6.37 7.46 3.15
CA SER A 349 -5.59 7.77 4.34
C SER A 349 -6.53 8.01 5.52
N ILE A 350 -6.34 7.27 6.61
CA ILE A 350 -7.06 7.47 7.87
C ILE A 350 -6.06 7.87 8.95
N LEU A 351 -6.36 8.94 9.68
CA LEU A 351 -5.58 9.40 10.83
C LEU A 351 -6.45 9.42 12.08
N GLY A 352 -5.85 9.05 13.20
CA GLY A 352 -6.54 8.99 14.48
C GLY A 352 -5.60 8.90 15.67
N THR A 353 -6.19 8.66 16.84
CA THR A 353 -5.49 8.22 18.03
C THR A 353 -5.79 6.76 18.31
N TRP A 354 -4.88 6.05 19.00
CA TRP A 354 -5.11 4.68 19.42
C TRP A 354 -4.86 4.51 20.91
N ARG A 355 -5.50 3.49 21.48
CA ARG A 355 -5.21 3.01 22.82
C ARG A 355 -5.38 1.50 22.86
N LYS A 356 -4.49 0.84 23.62
CA LYS A 356 -4.64 -0.58 23.92
C LYS A 356 -5.75 -0.75 24.95
N VAL A 357 -6.76 -1.55 24.63
CA VAL A 357 -7.90 -1.83 25.54
C VAL A 357 -7.90 -3.26 26.07
N ALA A 358 -7.26 -4.19 25.36
CA ALA A 358 -6.99 -5.55 25.82
C ALA A 358 -5.65 -6.02 25.24
N GLU A 359 -5.15 -7.19 25.67
CA GLU A 359 -3.88 -7.74 25.21
C GLU A 359 -3.80 -7.89 23.68
N ASP A 360 -4.93 -8.29 23.09
CA ASP A 360 -5.15 -8.59 21.68
C ASP A 360 -6.03 -7.54 20.97
N ARG A 361 -6.35 -6.42 21.62
CA ARG A 361 -7.29 -5.43 21.09
C ARG A 361 -6.83 -3.99 21.28
N VAL A 362 -6.86 -3.24 20.18
CA VAL A 362 -6.59 -1.80 20.14
C VAL A 362 -7.83 -1.08 19.63
N GLU A 363 -8.23 -0.02 20.32
CA GLU A 363 -9.23 0.92 19.82
C GLU A 363 -8.55 2.08 19.13
N VAL A 364 -9.16 2.55 18.05
CA VAL A 364 -8.71 3.69 17.25
C VAL A 364 -9.83 4.72 17.22
N GLN A 365 -9.56 5.93 17.69
CA GLN A 365 -10.43 7.08 17.50
C GLN A 365 -10.00 7.79 16.23
N ILE A 366 -10.89 7.90 15.25
CA ILE A 366 -10.58 8.43 13.93
C ILE A 366 -10.92 9.92 13.89
N GLU A 367 -9.96 10.71 13.42
CA GLU A 367 -9.99 12.17 13.40
C GLU A 367 -9.99 12.74 11.97
N GLN A 368 -9.39 12.03 11.01
CA GLN A 368 -9.34 12.46 9.62
C GLN A 368 -9.44 11.29 8.63
N LEU A 369 -10.07 11.56 7.49
CA LEU A 369 -10.19 10.67 6.34
C LEU A 369 -9.86 11.47 5.07
N ASN A 370 -8.82 11.08 4.33
CA ASN A 370 -8.30 11.80 3.15
C ASN A 370 -8.12 13.31 3.38
N SER A 371 -7.55 13.68 4.53
CA SER A 371 -7.36 15.08 4.97
C SER A 371 -8.65 15.85 5.30
N ALA A 372 -9.83 15.27 5.11
CA ALA A 372 -11.08 15.84 5.61
C ALA A 372 -11.26 15.49 7.09
N PRO A 373 -11.76 16.41 7.93
CA PRO A 373 -12.17 16.09 9.29
C PRO A 373 -13.19 14.95 9.27
N GLY A 374 -12.90 13.89 10.01
CA GLY A 374 -13.77 12.72 10.15
C GLY A 374 -14.01 12.44 11.63
N ALA A 375 -15.18 11.89 11.95
CA ALA A 375 -15.47 11.36 13.28
C ALA A 375 -15.80 9.87 13.13
N GLY A 376 -15.01 9.01 13.74
CA GLY A 376 -15.21 7.57 13.61
C GLY A 376 -14.51 6.80 14.70
N ASN A 377 -14.87 5.54 14.83
CA ASN A 377 -14.23 4.61 15.76
C ASN A 377 -13.83 3.35 15.00
N GLY A 378 -12.63 2.85 15.26
CA GLY A 378 -12.11 1.60 14.74
C GLY A 378 -11.67 0.67 15.85
N THR A 379 -11.65 -0.62 15.56
CA THR A 379 -11.06 -1.67 16.38
C THR A 379 -10.04 -2.44 15.54
N LEU A 380 -8.84 -2.61 16.08
CA LEU A 380 -7.83 -3.51 15.56
C LEU A 380 -7.79 -4.76 16.45
N LEU A 381 -7.89 -5.92 15.82
CA LEU A 381 -7.68 -7.20 16.47
C LEU A 381 -6.27 -7.70 16.14
N LEU A 382 -5.47 -7.84 17.20
CA LEU A 382 -4.10 -8.29 17.17
C LEU A 382 -4.04 -9.77 17.50
N ARG A 383 -3.08 -10.49 16.95
CA ARG A 383 -2.62 -11.74 17.53
C ARG A 383 -1.22 -11.53 18.06
N VAL A 384 -1.13 -11.65 19.37
CA VAL A 384 0.15 -11.74 20.07
C VAL A 384 0.50 -13.24 20.11
N SER A 385 1.54 -13.66 19.40
CA SER A 385 2.03 -15.04 19.45
C SER A 385 3.34 -15.12 20.23
N GLY A 386 3.25 -15.44 21.53
CA GLY A 386 4.42 -15.65 22.39
C GLY A 386 5.36 -14.43 22.47
N ASN A 387 6.66 -14.66 22.60
CA ASN A 387 7.71 -13.62 22.67
C ASN A 387 7.97 -12.89 21.33
N SER A 388 7.06 -13.00 20.36
CA SER A 388 7.23 -12.42 19.02
C SER A 388 6.59 -11.04 18.91
N GLN A 389 7.07 -10.22 17.97
CA GLN A 389 6.46 -8.95 17.61
C GLN A 389 4.95 -9.12 17.36
N PRO A 390 4.08 -8.27 17.95
CA PRO A 390 2.64 -8.35 17.76
C PRO A 390 2.29 -8.22 16.27
N GLN A 391 1.38 -9.08 15.79
CA GLN A 391 0.92 -9.08 14.41
C GLN A 391 -0.58 -8.70 14.37
N ILE A 392 -0.96 -7.78 13.50
CA ILE A 392 -2.36 -7.45 13.23
C ILE A 392 -2.94 -8.57 12.36
N ARG A 393 -4.14 -9.06 12.69
CA ARG A 393 -4.84 -10.08 11.87
C ARG A 393 -6.10 -9.55 11.22
N GLN A 394 -6.78 -8.66 11.92
CA GLN A 394 -8.06 -8.17 11.47
C GLN A 394 -8.21 -6.71 11.88
N ILE A 395 -8.83 -5.96 10.98
CA ILE A 395 -9.12 -4.55 11.12
C ILE A 395 -10.61 -4.38 10.84
N GLU A 396 -11.30 -3.76 11.78
CA GLU A 396 -12.69 -3.35 11.62
C GLU A 396 -12.80 -1.87 11.95
N MET A 397 -13.26 -1.04 11.02
CA MET A 397 -13.40 0.40 11.25
C MET A 397 -14.75 0.88 10.77
N ASN A 398 -15.37 1.73 11.58
CA ASN A 398 -16.58 2.44 11.22
C ASN A 398 -16.29 3.95 11.31
N VAL A 399 -16.26 4.63 10.18
CA VAL A 399 -15.87 6.04 10.07
C VAL A 399 -16.98 6.83 9.44
N THR A 400 -17.30 7.99 10.00
CA THR A 400 -18.25 8.92 9.39
C THR A 400 -17.58 10.27 9.20
N ALA A 401 -17.30 10.69 7.97
CA ALA A 401 -16.70 11.99 7.68
C ALA A 401 -17.69 12.91 6.97
N SER A 402 -17.77 14.19 7.34
CA SER A 402 -18.79 15.11 6.79
C SER A 402 -18.78 15.26 5.25
N ARG A 403 -17.64 14.99 4.59
CA ARG A 403 -17.46 15.13 3.13
C ARG A 403 -17.34 13.81 2.35
N VAL A 404 -17.15 12.70 3.07
CA VAL A 404 -16.96 11.36 2.48
C VAL A 404 -18.08 10.41 2.92
N GLY A 405 -18.73 10.78 4.04
CA GLY A 405 -19.65 10.09 4.94
C GLY A 405 -19.20 8.77 5.49
N ALA A 406 -20.13 7.83 5.58
CA ALA A 406 -19.92 6.57 6.25
C ALA A 406 -18.91 5.74 5.46
N LEU A 407 -18.05 5.03 6.18
CA LEU A 407 -17.06 4.09 5.70
C LEU A 407 -17.09 2.94 6.71
N ASP A 408 -17.62 1.79 6.28
CA ASP A 408 -17.43 0.51 6.98
C ASP A 408 -16.24 -0.17 6.29
N LEU A 409 -15.20 -0.47 7.07
CA LEU A 409 -14.01 -1.18 6.61
C LEU A 409 -13.91 -2.47 7.41
N ARG A 410 -13.96 -3.60 6.70
CA ARG A 410 -13.67 -4.91 7.26
C ARG A 410 -12.53 -5.53 6.47
N PHE A 411 -11.39 -5.73 7.11
CA PHE A 411 -10.21 -6.24 6.46
C PHE A 411 -9.60 -7.37 7.27
N THR A 412 -9.40 -8.51 6.62
CA THR A 412 -8.70 -9.66 7.21
C THR A 412 -7.39 -9.85 6.48
N GLY A 413 -6.28 -9.63 7.19
CA GLY A 413 -4.93 -9.78 6.66
C GLY A 413 -4.35 -11.16 6.94
N ARG A 414 -3.51 -11.66 6.04
CA ARG A 414 -2.62 -12.81 6.31
C ARG A 414 -1.23 -12.38 6.72
#